data_AF-A0A919IAI9-F1
#
_entry.id   AF-A0A919IAI9-F1
#
_cell.length_a   1.000
_cell.length_b   1.000
_cell.length_c   1.000
_cell.angle_alpha   90.00
_cell.angle_beta   90.00
_cell.angle_gamma   90.00
#
_symmetry.space_group_name_H-M   'P 1'
#
loop_
_entity.id
_entity.type
_entity.pdbx_description
1 polymer ?
#
loop_
_entity_poly.entity_id
_entity_poly.type
_entity_poly.pdbx_seq_one_letter_code
_entity_poly.pdbx_strand_id
1 'polypeptide(L)'
;MISAESIHMTVNRRDILRNVNLQIQPGMFTVVVGPNGAGKSSLLKIISGETDKYLGNVMINGRALEKYNAIELSKIRAVLPQSSHLQFSFTVQQIIELGTRFHKNSSFQNRRIWNEVMELTGISSWHKRDYQTLSGGERQRVQLARVLAQIWEVKDYPRFVLLDEPSSYLDIAQQQMIFGLVKQTCDRNVGVLAILHDLNQVSQFADQLYFLKEGHIVAHGETKEVFTKSIIEETFCCRVNVYNDPCTNCPYIIPDKSYSSSLKIVNRMTPITESNTKSTSLRASWEILKKNKPALRIRDCAEELNVSEAELLASTVGDYTIALLGDWAELLSRLPELGRVMSLTRNDSCVLEHKGHFQKIDLIKGPHPMATVIGPIETRVFFSAWKFGFAVRQETPRGLQQSIQIFDEAGEAVTKIFLVESSGNKPGSNQEAFDKIVADFTARSQNQELEISEVRTTPTLPVNQVNREALLADWSNMKDTHDFFGMLRKHQVNRLDAVVLSEGMYSYSISKESLRILLEKAAQDHLPIMVFAGNRGNLQIHQGKIQTVRVMDNWLNILDPDFNMHLREDHVENIWVVKKPTTDGIVTGIEVFDKHKGMIVQFFGLRKPGIQELDKWRDLVAQLPKL
;
A
#
# COMPACT_ATOMS: atom_id res chain seq x y z
N MET A 1 -12.27 31.39 12.97
CA MET A 1 -12.96 30.08 13.10
C MET A 1 -12.87 29.34 11.76
N ILE A 2 -12.79 28.01 11.78
CA ILE A 2 -13.08 27.18 10.60
C ILE A 2 -14.52 26.66 10.74
N SER A 3 -15.33 26.78 9.68
CA SER A 3 -16.63 26.11 9.58
C SER A 3 -16.69 25.29 8.30
N ALA A 4 -17.25 24.09 8.42
CA ALA A 4 -17.55 23.20 7.32
C ALA A 4 -19.04 22.86 7.40
N GLU A 5 -19.80 23.18 6.37
CA GLU A 5 -21.27 23.09 6.36
C GLU A 5 -21.73 22.20 5.21
N SER A 6 -22.62 21.26 5.54
CA SER A 6 -23.21 20.29 4.61
C SER A 6 -22.17 19.60 3.73
N ILE A 7 -21.10 19.09 4.34
CA ILE A 7 -20.03 18.42 3.60
C ILE A 7 -20.47 17.04 3.13
N HIS A 8 -20.39 16.81 1.83
CA HIS A 8 -20.53 15.50 1.20
C HIS A 8 -19.29 15.14 0.40
N MET A 9 -18.85 13.90 0.49
CA MET A 9 -17.71 13.41 -0.29
C MET A 9 -17.99 12.01 -0.78
N THR A 10 -17.86 11.79 -2.08
CA THR A 10 -18.02 10.49 -2.72
C THR A 10 -16.70 10.11 -3.40
N VAL A 11 -16.19 8.91 -3.09
CA VAL A 11 -14.98 8.35 -3.71
C VAL A 11 -15.35 7.00 -4.31
N ASN A 12 -15.03 6.77 -5.58
CA ASN A 12 -15.30 5.50 -6.29
C ASN A 12 -16.74 5.00 -6.12
N ARG A 13 -17.74 5.90 -6.24
CA ARG A 13 -19.18 5.64 -6.06
C ARG A 13 -19.62 5.23 -4.64
N ARG A 14 -18.76 5.41 -3.64
CA ARG A 14 -19.10 5.24 -2.22
C ARG A 14 -19.09 6.59 -1.53
N ASP A 15 -20.18 6.90 -0.82
CA ASP A 15 -20.25 8.09 0.02
C ASP A 15 -19.42 7.89 1.29
N ILE A 16 -18.41 8.74 1.45
CA ILE A 16 -17.49 8.74 2.59
C ILE A 16 -17.97 9.72 3.67
N LEU A 17 -18.49 10.88 3.26
CA LEU A 17 -19.09 11.89 4.15
C LEU A 17 -20.46 12.26 3.62
N ARG A 18 -21.42 12.42 4.53
CA ARG A 18 -22.83 12.63 4.23
C ARG A 18 -23.39 13.71 5.15
N ASN A 19 -23.50 14.93 4.63
CA ASN A 19 -24.02 16.11 5.32
C ASN A 19 -23.32 16.36 6.66
N VAL A 20 -21.99 16.42 6.64
CA VAL A 20 -21.17 16.65 7.84
C VAL A 20 -21.05 18.15 8.11
N ASN A 21 -21.33 18.54 9.35
CA ASN A 21 -21.14 19.89 9.86
C ASN A 21 -20.07 19.88 10.95
N LEU A 22 -19.09 20.77 10.86
CA LEU A 22 -17.98 20.88 11.82
C LEU A 22 -17.62 22.35 12.04
N GLN A 23 -17.35 22.72 13.29
CA GLN A 23 -16.79 24.02 13.63
C GLN A 23 -15.53 23.85 14.49
N ILE A 24 -14.49 24.63 14.18
CA ILE A 24 -13.25 24.68 14.94
C ILE A 24 -13.04 26.11 15.42
N GLN A 25 -13.18 26.30 16.73
CA GLN A 25 -13.02 27.59 17.38
C GLN A 25 -11.53 27.87 17.64
N PRO A 26 -11.08 29.14 17.50
CA PRO A 26 -9.77 29.52 18.01
C PRO A 26 -9.69 29.31 19.52
N GLY A 27 -8.54 28.90 20.02
CA GLY A 27 -8.32 28.68 21.45
C GLY A 27 -8.96 27.41 22.00
N MET A 28 -9.57 26.58 21.15
CA MET A 28 -10.14 25.30 21.56
C MET A 28 -9.39 24.14 20.92
N PHE A 29 -9.27 23.06 21.69
CA PHE A 29 -8.84 21.77 21.21
C PHE A 29 -10.06 20.92 20.84
N THR A 30 -10.39 20.89 19.55
CA THR A 30 -11.44 20.06 18.98
C THR A 30 -10.89 18.70 18.56
N VAL A 31 -11.60 17.63 18.88
CA VAL A 31 -11.23 16.27 18.50
C VAL A 31 -12.35 15.60 17.71
N VAL A 32 -12.00 14.82 16.69
CA VAL A 32 -12.90 13.92 15.98
C VAL A 32 -12.52 12.49 16.30
N VAL A 33 -13.48 11.73 16.85
CA VAL A 33 -13.36 10.29 17.14
C VAL A 33 -14.36 9.49 16.32
N GLY A 34 -14.12 8.20 16.19
CA GLY A 34 -15.03 7.30 15.50
C GLY A 34 -14.32 6.03 15.03
N PRO A 35 -15.07 5.01 14.59
CA PRO A 35 -14.46 3.78 14.09
C PRO A 35 -13.61 4.01 12.84
N ASN A 36 -12.76 3.03 12.52
CA ASN A 36 -11.99 3.02 11.28
C ASN A 36 -12.93 3.01 10.07
N GLY A 37 -12.60 3.80 9.05
CA GLY A 37 -13.45 3.98 7.87
C GLY A 37 -14.65 4.92 8.05
N ALA A 38 -14.79 5.62 9.19
CA ALA A 38 -15.88 6.58 9.40
C ALA A 38 -15.78 7.88 8.57
N GLY A 39 -14.64 8.14 7.93
CA GLY A 39 -14.39 9.35 7.13
C GLY A 39 -13.54 10.44 7.79
N LYS A 40 -12.93 10.17 8.97
CA LYS A 40 -12.17 11.15 9.76
C LYS A 40 -11.06 11.84 8.95
N SER A 41 -10.12 11.06 8.39
CA SER A 41 -9.01 11.62 7.61
C SER A 41 -9.49 12.27 6.31
N SER A 42 -10.60 11.80 5.72
CA SER A 42 -11.21 12.46 4.56
C SER A 42 -11.77 13.85 4.91
N LEU A 43 -12.42 13.98 6.07
CA LEU A 43 -12.86 15.26 6.60
C LEU A 43 -11.68 16.20 6.86
N LEU A 44 -10.58 15.68 7.43
CA LEU A 44 -9.37 16.45 7.66
C LEU A 44 -8.75 16.96 6.35
N LYS A 45 -8.69 16.13 5.29
CA LYS A 45 -8.19 16.51 3.96
C LYS A 45 -9.00 17.63 3.31
N ILE A 46 -10.32 17.62 3.49
CA ILE A 46 -11.21 18.69 3.01
C ILE A 46 -10.89 19.99 3.75
N ILE A 47 -10.84 19.96 5.09
CA ILE A 47 -10.59 21.14 5.91
C ILE A 47 -9.16 21.67 5.72
N SER A 48 -8.20 20.78 5.45
CA SER A 48 -6.83 21.13 5.10
C SER A 48 -6.68 21.60 3.64
N GLY A 49 -7.75 21.64 2.84
CA GLY A 49 -7.67 22.06 1.44
C GLY A 49 -6.72 21.22 0.59
N GLU A 50 -6.49 19.95 0.96
CA GLU A 50 -5.74 18.98 0.15
C GLU A 50 -6.57 18.42 -1.00
N THR A 51 -7.90 18.54 -0.93
CA THR A 51 -8.84 18.09 -1.96
C THR A 51 -9.98 19.10 -2.14
N ASP A 52 -10.38 19.30 -3.38
CA ASP A 52 -11.56 20.08 -3.82
C ASP A 52 -12.77 19.17 -4.17
N LYS A 53 -12.59 17.85 -4.13
CA LYS A 53 -13.61 16.84 -4.46
C LYS A 53 -14.63 16.63 -3.35
N TYR A 54 -15.42 17.64 -3.03
CA TYR A 54 -16.53 17.57 -2.08
C TYR A 54 -17.66 18.53 -2.47
N LEU A 55 -18.85 18.33 -1.91
CA LEU A 55 -19.95 19.29 -1.94
C LEU A 55 -20.11 19.91 -0.55
N GLY A 56 -20.68 21.12 -0.48
CA GLY A 56 -20.81 21.89 0.75
C GLY A 56 -19.87 23.08 0.79
N ASN A 57 -19.80 23.77 1.92
CA ASN A 57 -19.02 25.00 2.07
C ASN A 57 -18.01 24.89 3.20
N VAL A 58 -16.75 25.23 2.93
CA VAL A 58 -15.73 25.38 3.97
C VAL A 58 -15.25 26.82 4.02
N MET A 59 -15.28 27.44 5.20
CA MET A 59 -14.79 28.78 5.46
C MET A 59 -13.69 28.77 6.52
N ILE A 60 -12.64 29.54 6.29
CA ILE A 60 -11.59 29.81 7.26
C ILE A 60 -11.58 31.32 7.51
N ASN A 61 -11.76 31.74 8.76
CA ASN A 61 -11.78 33.15 9.15
C ASN A 61 -12.74 34.02 8.30
N GLY A 62 -13.91 33.46 7.96
CA GLY A 62 -14.96 34.15 7.19
C GLY A 62 -14.72 34.21 5.68
N ARG A 63 -13.63 33.64 5.16
CA ARG A 63 -13.36 33.53 3.71
C ARG A 63 -13.46 32.06 3.28
N ALA A 64 -14.12 31.82 2.14
CA ALA A 64 -14.24 30.48 1.56
C ALA A 64 -12.86 29.87 1.26
N LEU A 65 -12.69 28.58 1.57
CA LEU A 65 -11.43 27.84 1.43
C LEU A 65 -10.85 27.93 0.01
N GLU A 66 -11.71 27.78 -0.99
CA GLU A 66 -11.35 27.85 -2.42
C GLU A 66 -10.75 29.19 -2.84
N LYS A 67 -11.04 30.26 -2.11
CA LYS A 67 -10.51 31.60 -2.42
C LYS A 67 -9.09 31.79 -1.92
N TYR A 68 -8.55 30.90 -1.10
CA TYR A 68 -7.19 31.01 -0.61
C TYR A 68 -6.20 30.29 -1.53
N ASN A 69 -5.04 30.90 -1.77
CA ASN A 69 -3.91 30.17 -2.34
C ASN A 69 -3.08 29.45 -1.27
N ALA A 70 -2.20 28.53 -1.68
CA ALA A 70 -1.39 27.72 -0.78
C ALA A 70 -0.48 28.55 0.17
N ILE A 71 0.00 29.71 -0.27
CA ILE A 71 0.85 30.60 0.54
C ILE A 71 0.01 31.36 1.57
N GLU A 72 -1.21 31.76 1.23
CA GLU A 72 -2.13 32.36 2.21
C GLU A 72 -2.55 31.32 3.26
N LEU A 73 -2.88 30.09 2.84
CA LEU A 73 -3.23 29.00 3.75
C LEU A 73 -2.08 28.64 4.70
N SER A 74 -0.85 28.57 4.20
CA SER A 74 0.30 28.19 5.04
C SER A 74 0.55 29.17 6.20
N LYS A 75 0.12 30.44 6.09
CA LYS A 75 0.24 31.44 7.15
C LYS A 75 -0.85 31.34 8.23
N ILE A 76 -1.96 30.69 7.92
CA ILE A 76 -3.11 30.58 8.82
C ILE A 76 -3.39 29.17 9.30
N ARG A 77 -2.76 28.16 8.70
CA ARG A 77 -2.98 26.75 9.02
C ARG A 77 -1.71 25.91 8.84
N ALA A 78 -1.43 25.04 9.82
CA ALA A 78 -0.43 23.99 9.72
C ALA A 78 -1.07 22.60 9.84
N VAL A 79 -0.46 21.60 9.18
CA VAL A 79 -1.00 20.23 9.10
C VAL A 79 0.09 19.22 9.46
N LEU A 80 -0.23 18.34 10.40
CA LEU A 80 0.52 17.13 10.71
C LEU A 80 -0.23 15.93 10.13
N PRO A 81 0.22 15.35 9.00
CA PRO A 81 -0.42 14.16 8.45
C PRO A 81 -0.04 12.92 9.26
N GLN A 82 -0.86 11.86 9.15
CA GLN A 82 -0.67 10.58 9.84
C GLN A 82 0.70 9.95 9.53
N SER A 83 1.20 10.14 8.30
CA SER A 83 2.54 9.74 7.91
C SER A 83 3.23 10.83 7.09
N SER A 84 4.49 11.12 7.46
CA SER A 84 5.36 12.07 6.76
C SER A 84 6.56 11.31 6.18
N HIS A 85 6.52 10.97 4.89
CA HIS A 85 7.63 10.35 4.17
C HIS A 85 8.52 11.43 3.52
N LEU A 86 9.73 11.61 4.02
CA LEU A 86 10.75 12.46 3.38
C LEU A 86 11.66 11.59 2.52
N GLN A 87 11.75 11.91 1.22
CA GLN A 87 12.56 11.16 0.24
C GLN A 87 14.04 11.55 0.23
N PHE A 88 14.44 12.60 0.95
CA PHE A 88 15.82 13.09 1.03
C PHE A 88 16.29 13.14 2.48
N SER A 89 17.60 12.96 2.71
CA SER A 89 18.21 13.18 4.02
C SER A 89 18.20 14.68 4.34
N PHE A 90 17.43 15.05 5.35
CA PHE A 90 17.44 16.38 5.95
C PHE A 90 17.87 16.25 7.40
N THR A 91 18.59 17.25 7.90
CA THR A 91 18.77 17.37 9.34
C THR A 91 17.45 17.75 10.00
N VAL A 92 17.30 17.42 11.29
CA VAL A 92 16.15 17.86 12.09
C VAL A 92 15.94 19.37 11.96
N GLN A 93 17.01 20.15 12.06
CA GLN A 93 16.94 21.60 11.91
C GLN A 93 16.35 22.02 10.56
N GLN A 94 16.85 21.47 9.45
CA GLN A 94 16.33 21.79 8.11
C GLN A 94 14.84 21.51 7.97
N ILE A 95 14.32 20.48 8.65
CA ILE A 95 12.88 20.18 8.67
C ILE A 95 12.11 21.25 9.43
N ILE A 96 12.61 21.70 10.58
CA ILE A 96 11.96 22.77 11.36
C ILE A 96 11.95 24.09 10.57
N GLU A 97 13.04 24.38 9.86
CA GLU A 97 13.18 25.59 9.02
C GLU A 97 12.09 25.68 7.95
N LEU A 98 11.67 24.54 7.38
CA LEU A 98 10.56 24.47 6.41
C LEU A 98 9.24 25.03 6.96
N GLY A 99 9.00 24.91 8.26
CA GLY A 99 7.80 25.44 8.91
C GLY A 99 7.67 26.96 8.76
N THR A 100 8.79 27.68 8.77
CA THR A 100 8.80 29.15 8.69
C THR A 100 9.07 29.72 7.29
N ARG A 101 9.23 28.87 6.27
CA ARG A 101 9.71 29.26 4.92
C ARG A 101 8.92 30.39 4.27
N PHE A 102 7.61 30.46 4.49
CA PHE A 102 6.72 31.43 3.85
C PHE A 102 6.40 32.65 4.73
N HIS A 103 7.04 32.76 5.89
CA HIS A 103 6.92 33.91 6.80
C HIS A 103 7.97 34.97 6.44
N LYS A 104 7.56 36.26 6.48
CA LYS A 104 8.46 37.40 6.29
C LYS A 104 9.14 37.79 7.61
N ASN A 105 9.70 36.81 8.30
CA ASN A 105 10.35 37.00 9.59
C ASN A 105 11.83 37.29 9.41
N SER A 106 12.42 38.05 10.34
CA SER A 106 13.87 38.20 10.39
C SER A 106 14.55 36.87 10.72
N SER A 107 15.82 36.70 10.32
CA SER A 107 16.59 35.50 10.67
C SER A 107 16.66 35.26 12.19
N PHE A 108 16.73 36.34 12.98
CA PHE A 108 16.72 36.27 14.44
C PHE A 108 15.39 35.72 14.98
N GLN A 109 14.25 36.23 14.47
CA GLN A 109 12.93 35.75 14.87
C GLN A 109 12.72 34.28 14.52
N ASN A 110 13.12 33.86 13.32
CA ASN A 110 13.03 32.47 12.90
C ASN A 110 13.85 31.54 13.79
N ARG A 111 15.11 31.91 14.08
CA ARG A 111 15.96 31.13 15.01
C ARG A 111 15.36 31.00 16.41
N ARG A 112 14.77 32.10 16.92
CA ARG A 112 14.06 32.06 18.22
C ARG A 112 12.92 31.05 18.19
N ILE A 113 12.05 31.12 17.17
CA ILE A 113 10.92 30.19 17.01
C ILE A 113 11.41 28.75 16.96
N TRP A 114 12.42 28.46 16.12
CA TRP A 114 12.96 27.10 15.97
C TRP A 114 13.50 26.56 17.28
N ASN A 115 14.26 27.35 18.03
CA ASN A 115 14.81 26.94 19.32
C ASN A 115 13.71 26.67 20.35
N GLU A 116 12.71 27.56 20.46
CA GLU A 116 11.59 27.38 21.38
C GLU A 116 10.79 26.10 21.07
N VAL A 117 10.43 25.86 19.81
CA VAL A 117 9.67 24.64 19.46
C VAL A 117 10.49 23.37 19.60
N MET A 118 11.81 23.43 19.35
CA MET A 118 12.70 22.28 19.55
C MET A 118 12.85 21.94 21.03
N GLU A 119 12.88 22.95 21.90
CA GLU A 119 12.93 22.76 23.35
C GLU A 119 11.64 22.15 23.87
N LEU A 120 10.48 22.70 23.46
CA LEU A 120 9.17 22.22 23.89
C LEU A 120 8.85 20.80 23.42
N THR A 121 9.38 20.39 22.28
CA THR A 121 9.23 19.02 21.76
C THR A 121 10.36 18.08 22.21
N GLY A 122 11.33 18.57 22.98
CA GLY A 122 12.43 17.78 23.51
C GLY A 122 13.40 17.24 22.45
N ILE A 123 13.57 17.97 21.33
CA ILE A 123 14.41 17.54 20.19
C ILE A 123 15.66 18.41 20.00
N SER A 124 15.94 19.38 20.89
CA SER A 124 17.07 20.33 20.75
C SER A 124 18.43 19.66 20.53
N SER A 125 18.68 18.53 21.19
CA SER A 125 19.94 17.77 21.03
C SER A 125 20.06 17.07 19.66
N TRP A 126 18.98 16.98 18.88
CA TRP A 126 18.95 16.28 17.61
C TRP A 126 19.05 17.21 16.39
N HIS A 127 19.18 18.53 16.58
CA HIS A 127 19.12 19.51 15.48
C HIS A 127 20.03 19.17 14.28
N LYS A 128 21.20 18.52 14.49
CA LYS A 128 22.12 18.06 13.42
C LYS A 128 21.93 16.61 12.96
N ARG A 129 21.15 15.80 13.67
CA ARG A 129 20.93 14.39 13.30
C ARG A 129 20.15 14.31 12.00
N ASP A 130 20.45 13.29 11.20
CA ASP A 130 19.65 12.95 10.03
C ASP A 130 18.29 12.42 10.50
N TYR A 131 17.21 13.04 10.04
CA TYR A 131 15.84 12.65 10.33
C TYR A 131 15.55 11.17 10.00
N GLN A 132 16.18 10.62 8.96
CA GLN A 132 15.97 9.23 8.57
C GLN A 132 16.52 8.24 9.61
N THR A 133 17.46 8.66 10.46
CA THR A 133 18.01 7.81 11.54
C THR A 133 17.14 7.77 12.80
N LEU A 134 16.13 8.64 12.88
CA LEU A 134 15.23 8.72 14.02
C LEU A 134 14.19 7.59 13.99
N SER A 135 13.80 7.11 15.17
CA SER A 135 12.66 6.20 15.37
C SER A 135 11.33 6.88 15.02
N GLY A 136 10.25 6.09 14.92
CA GLY A 136 8.91 6.61 14.57
C GLY A 136 8.44 7.73 15.49
N GLY A 137 8.55 7.55 16.82
CA GLY A 137 8.16 8.56 17.80
C GLY A 137 9.05 9.81 17.79
N GLU A 138 10.36 9.65 17.54
CA GLU A 138 11.27 10.79 17.39
C GLU A 138 10.96 11.61 16.12
N ARG A 139 10.67 10.93 15.00
CA ARG A 139 10.21 11.56 13.75
C ARG A 139 8.92 12.35 13.96
N GLN A 140 7.98 11.76 14.70
CA GLN A 140 6.69 12.40 15.02
C GLN A 140 6.91 13.72 15.79
N ARG A 141 7.81 13.74 16.77
CA ARG A 141 8.16 14.97 17.52
C ARG A 141 8.80 16.04 16.65
N VAL A 142 9.69 15.65 15.73
CA VAL A 142 10.28 16.59 14.77
C VAL A 142 9.22 17.18 13.83
N GLN A 143 8.28 16.37 13.35
CA GLN A 143 7.20 16.86 12.50
C GLN A 143 6.23 17.76 13.26
N LEU A 144 5.91 17.45 14.52
CA LEU A 144 5.12 18.32 15.36
C LEU A 144 5.81 19.67 15.56
N ALA A 145 7.12 19.67 15.86
CA ALA A 145 7.90 20.90 15.99
C ALA A 145 7.87 21.74 14.69
N ARG A 146 7.95 21.12 13.51
CA ARG A 146 7.80 21.81 12.21
C ARG A 146 6.43 22.46 12.06
N VAL A 147 5.37 21.72 12.40
CA VAL A 147 3.98 22.20 12.32
C VAL A 147 3.75 23.36 13.28
N LEU A 148 4.25 23.25 14.51
CA LEU A 148 4.19 24.33 15.49
C LEU A 148 4.98 25.54 15.02
N ALA A 149 6.21 25.38 14.52
CA ALA A 149 7.05 26.48 14.02
C ALA A 149 6.32 27.36 12.99
N GLN A 150 5.50 26.75 12.14
CA GLN A 150 4.72 27.42 11.11
C GLN A 150 3.65 28.37 11.68
N ILE A 151 3.11 28.09 12.87
CA ILE A 151 2.02 28.89 13.47
C ILE A 151 2.39 29.47 14.84
N TRP A 152 3.65 29.33 15.27
CA TRP A 152 4.11 29.55 16.64
C TRP A 152 4.02 31.00 17.14
N GLU A 153 4.26 31.96 16.26
CA GLU A 153 4.20 33.39 16.61
C GLU A 153 2.83 33.75 17.17
N VAL A 154 2.64 34.87 17.84
CA VAL A 154 1.29 35.36 18.16
C VAL A 154 0.86 36.34 17.07
N LYS A 155 -0.37 36.23 16.59
CA LYS A 155 -0.96 37.11 15.58
C LYS A 155 -2.36 37.54 16.01
N ASP A 156 -2.80 38.69 15.52
CA ASP A 156 -4.11 39.27 15.85
C ASP A 156 -5.29 38.54 15.20
N TYR A 157 -5.00 37.60 14.30
CA TYR A 157 -6.00 36.77 13.64
C TYR A 157 -5.88 35.29 14.06
N PRO A 158 -7.01 34.56 14.14
CA PRO A 158 -7.03 33.13 14.42
C PRO A 158 -6.21 32.30 13.44
N ARG A 159 -5.55 31.26 13.94
CA ARG A 159 -4.83 30.27 13.13
C ARG A 159 -5.19 28.86 13.57
N PHE A 160 -4.84 27.86 12.76
CA PHE A 160 -5.31 26.50 12.97
C PHE A 160 -4.21 25.46 12.84
N VAL A 161 -4.26 24.44 13.69
CA VAL A 161 -3.42 23.25 13.59
C VAL A 161 -4.33 22.05 13.37
N LEU A 162 -4.06 21.29 12.31
CA LEU A 162 -4.79 20.09 11.95
C LEU A 162 -3.85 18.89 12.17
N LEU A 163 -4.24 17.96 13.04
CA LEU A 163 -3.42 16.81 13.43
C LEU A 163 -4.14 15.50 13.09
N ASP A 164 -3.53 14.68 12.25
CA ASP A 164 -4.02 13.32 11.98
C ASP A 164 -3.21 12.34 12.84
N GLU A 165 -3.83 11.79 13.87
CA GLU A 165 -3.23 10.82 14.81
C GLU A 165 -1.85 11.24 15.36
N PRO A 166 -1.74 12.38 16.05
CA PRO A 166 -0.47 12.91 16.53
C PRO A 166 0.24 11.99 17.54
N SER A 167 -0.48 11.08 18.19
CA SER A 167 0.01 10.19 19.26
C SER A 167 0.49 8.82 18.79
N SER A 168 0.42 8.52 17.48
CA SER A 168 0.88 7.25 16.93
C SER A 168 2.38 7.02 17.17
N TYR A 169 2.75 5.80 17.56
CA TYR A 169 4.12 5.37 17.88
C TYR A 169 4.78 6.00 19.12
N LEU A 170 4.00 6.66 19.98
CA LEU A 170 4.50 7.28 21.22
C LEU A 170 4.12 6.45 22.45
N ASP A 171 5.04 6.42 23.43
CA ASP A 171 4.74 5.91 24.77
C ASP A 171 3.84 6.90 25.54
N ILE A 172 3.28 6.44 26.66
CA ILE A 172 2.31 7.20 27.47
C ILE A 172 2.87 8.56 27.90
N ALA A 173 4.14 8.62 28.31
CA ALA A 173 4.75 9.87 28.77
C ALA A 173 4.89 10.89 27.63
N GLN A 174 5.30 10.42 26.45
CA GLN A 174 5.42 11.26 25.25
C GLN A 174 4.04 11.72 24.74
N GLN A 175 3.01 10.87 24.81
CA GLN A 175 1.64 11.25 24.46
C GLN A 175 1.14 12.39 25.36
N GLN A 176 1.33 12.28 26.67
CA GLN A 176 0.95 13.31 27.65
C GLN A 176 1.69 14.63 27.41
N MET A 177 2.99 14.58 27.12
CA MET A 177 3.78 15.77 26.76
C MET A 177 3.22 16.46 25.51
N ILE A 178 2.97 15.71 24.44
CA ILE A 178 2.47 16.28 23.18
C ILE A 178 1.09 16.91 23.35
N PHE A 179 0.16 16.24 24.02
CA PHE A 179 -1.17 16.84 24.22
C PHE A 179 -1.15 18.04 25.17
N GLY A 180 -0.27 18.04 26.18
CA GLY A 180 0.01 19.23 26.97
C GLY A 180 0.51 20.40 26.11
N LEU A 181 1.43 20.14 25.18
CA LEU A 181 1.94 21.15 24.24
C LEU A 181 0.87 21.63 23.24
N VAL A 182 0.04 20.72 22.73
CA VAL A 182 -1.11 21.07 21.88
C VAL A 182 -2.09 21.97 22.62
N LYS A 183 -2.34 21.67 23.91
CA LYS A 183 -3.19 22.51 24.76
C LYS A 183 -2.60 23.90 24.96
N GLN A 184 -1.31 24.00 25.30
CA GLN A 184 -0.61 25.29 25.40
C GLN A 184 -0.60 26.07 24.09
N THR A 185 -0.67 25.38 22.95
CA THR A 185 -0.77 26.04 21.64
C THR A 185 -2.12 26.74 21.48
N CYS A 186 -3.19 26.20 22.07
CA CYS A 186 -4.52 26.81 22.01
C CYS A 186 -4.53 28.21 22.65
N ASP A 187 -3.80 28.40 23.75
CA ASP A 187 -3.68 29.70 24.45
C ASP A 187 -3.13 30.84 23.58
N ARG A 188 -2.56 30.53 22.40
CA ARG A 188 -1.98 31.48 21.45
C ARG A 188 -2.95 31.90 20.33
N ASN A 189 -4.26 31.87 20.58
CA ASN A 189 -5.31 32.13 19.60
C ASN A 189 -5.24 31.16 18.40
N VAL A 190 -4.92 29.89 18.69
CA VAL A 190 -4.85 28.82 17.71
C VAL A 190 -5.97 27.83 17.98
N GLY A 191 -6.78 27.52 16.98
CA GLY A 191 -7.73 26.41 17.05
C GLY A 191 -7.05 25.11 16.65
N VAL A 192 -7.25 24.03 17.39
CA VAL A 192 -6.68 22.73 17.05
C VAL A 192 -7.80 21.78 16.69
N LEU A 193 -7.64 21.07 15.57
CA LEU A 193 -8.42 19.87 15.26
C LEU A 193 -7.48 18.67 15.28
N ALA A 194 -7.76 17.65 16.10
CA ALA A 194 -7.08 16.37 16.02
C ALA A 194 -8.02 15.20 15.75
N ILE A 195 -7.52 14.21 15.03
CA ILE A 195 -8.13 12.88 14.95
C ILE A 195 -7.41 12.00 15.97
N LEU A 196 -8.17 11.42 16.89
CA LEU A 196 -7.66 10.55 17.96
C LEU A 196 -8.49 9.27 18.06
N HIS A 197 -7.85 8.20 18.57
CA HIS A 197 -8.48 6.89 18.76
C HIS A 197 -8.70 6.53 20.23
N ASP A 198 -7.83 6.97 21.12
CA ASP A 198 -7.93 6.68 22.55
C ASP A 198 -8.89 7.65 23.23
N LEU A 199 -10.09 7.17 23.53
CA LEU A 199 -11.15 7.93 24.19
C LEU A 199 -10.72 8.51 25.55
N ASN A 200 -9.81 7.86 26.28
CA ASN A 200 -9.33 8.36 27.56
C ASN A 200 -8.34 9.52 27.39
N GLN A 201 -7.62 9.58 26.26
CA GLN A 201 -6.80 10.76 25.93
C GLN A 201 -7.71 11.92 25.52
N VAL A 202 -8.74 11.64 24.73
CA VAL A 202 -9.70 12.67 24.32
C VAL A 202 -10.39 13.29 25.52
N SER A 203 -10.84 12.48 26.48
CA SER A 203 -11.54 12.97 27.66
C SER A 203 -10.69 13.88 28.56
N GLN A 204 -9.36 13.70 28.55
CA GLN A 204 -8.42 14.49 29.36
C GLN A 204 -8.07 15.85 28.73
N PHE A 205 -8.00 15.93 27.40
CA PHE A 205 -7.40 17.10 26.73
C PHE A 205 -8.37 17.91 25.85
N ALA A 206 -9.36 17.27 25.24
CA ALA A 206 -10.24 17.90 24.27
C ALA A 206 -11.25 18.84 24.96
N ASP A 207 -11.45 20.03 24.39
CA ASP A 207 -12.55 20.94 24.80
C ASP A 207 -13.85 20.56 24.11
N GLN A 208 -13.76 20.21 22.82
CA GLN A 208 -14.87 19.91 21.95
C GLN A 208 -14.65 18.55 21.29
N LEU A 209 -15.72 17.77 21.16
CA LEU A 209 -15.66 16.44 20.61
C LEU A 209 -16.73 16.23 19.56
N TYR A 210 -16.36 15.57 18.47
CA TYR A 210 -17.24 15.11 17.41
C TYR A 210 -17.12 13.59 17.27
N PHE A 211 -18.24 12.89 17.39
CA PHE A 211 -18.34 11.47 17.07
C PHE A 211 -18.77 11.31 15.62
N LEU A 212 -17.90 10.71 14.80
CA LEU A 212 -18.16 10.44 13.39
C LEU A 212 -18.36 8.93 13.19
N LYS A 213 -19.48 8.53 12.60
CA LYS A 213 -19.77 7.13 12.23
C LYS A 213 -20.39 7.09 10.84
N GLU A 214 -19.87 6.20 9.98
CA GLU A 214 -20.42 5.97 8.63
C GLU A 214 -20.65 7.26 7.81
N GLY A 215 -19.74 8.22 7.94
CA GLY A 215 -19.82 9.50 7.23
C GLY A 215 -20.78 10.52 7.82
N HIS A 216 -21.34 10.29 9.01
CA HIS A 216 -22.25 11.20 9.71
C HIS A 216 -21.74 11.58 11.10
N ILE A 217 -22.01 12.80 11.54
CA ILE A 217 -21.77 13.22 12.94
C ILE A 217 -22.92 12.69 13.79
N VAL A 218 -22.62 11.73 14.65
CA VAL A 218 -23.58 11.12 15.59
C VAL A 218 -23.88 12.08 16.75
N ALA A 219 -22.83 12.70 17.28
CA ALA A 219 -22.93 13.67 18.37
C ALA A 219 -21.77 14.67 18.30
N HIS A 220 -22.00 15.89 18.79
CA HIS A 220 -20.95 16.87 18.98
C HIS A 220 -21.27 17.85 20.11
N GLY A 221 -20.25 18.40 20.75
CA GLY A 221 -20.39 19.36 21.84
C GLY A 221 -19.19 19.37 22.77
N GLU A 222 -19.36 19.97 23.95
CA GLU A 222 -18.34 19.96 24.99
C GLU A 222 -18.02 18.53 25.42
N THR A 223 -16.73 18.21 25.52
CA THR A 223 -16.25 16.85 25.81
C THR A 223 -16.97 16.21 26.99
N LYS A 224 -17.19 16.96 28.08
CA LYS A 224 -17.88 16.45 29.29
C LYS A 224 -19.36 16.12 29.07
N GLU A 225 -20.02 16.80 28.14
CA GLU A 225 -21.45 16.61 27.86
C GLU A 225 -21.68 15.45 26.88
N VAL A 226 -20.80 15.30 25.89
CA VAL A 226 -20.96 14.26 24.85
C VAL A 226 -20.30 12.93 25.18
N PHE A 227 -19.43 12.87 26.19
CA PHE A 227 -18.86 11.62 26.71
C PHE A 227 -19.88 10.81 27.53
N THR A 228 -20.94 10.36 26.88
CA THR A 228 -21.95 9.51 27.51
C THR A 228 -21.80 8.06 27.04
N LYS A 229 -22.20 7.12 27.92
CA LYS A 229 -22.24 5.69 27.58
C LYS A 229 -23.02 5.44 26.29
N SER A 230 -24.20 6.03 26.13
CA SER A 230 -25.06 5.84 24.95
C SER A 230 -24.37 6.25 23.65
N ILE A 231 -23.75 7.43 23.62
CA ILE A 231 -23.10 7.95 22.39
C ILE A 231 -21.89 7.09 22.02
N ILE A 232 -21.11 6.66 23.00
CA ILE A 232 -19.92 5.81 22.76
C ILE A 232 -20.37 4.43 22.26
N GLU A 233 -21.37 3.83 22.90
CA GLU A 233 -21.92 2.53 22.48
C GLU A 233 -22.52 2.60 21.07
N GLU A 234 -23.26 3.67 20.75
CA GLU A 234 -23.79 3.90 19.41
C GLU A 234 -22.68 4.09 18.39
N THR A 235 -21.64 4.87 18.71
CA THR A 235 -20.57 5.20 17.76
C THR A 235 -19.66 4.00 17.47
N PHE A 236 -19.28 3.26 18.51
CA PHE A 236 -18.27 2.19 18.43
C PHE A 236 -18.85 0.77 18.46
N CYS A 237 -20.16 0.62 18.63
CA CYS A 237 -20.84 -0.68 18.75
C CYS A 237 -20.24 -1.57 19.87
N CYS A 238 -19.78 -0.95 20.95
CA CYS A 238 -19.06 -1.62 22.05
C CYS A 238 -19.63 -1.17 23.39
N ARG A 239 -20.03 -2.12 24.25
CA ARG A 239 -20.48 -1.79 25.61
C ARG A 239 -19.35 -1.23 26.45
N VAL A 240 -19.58 -0.08 27.05
CA VAL A 240 -18.59 0.59 27.90
C VAL A 240 -19.17 0.97 29.24
N ASN A 241 -18.31 1.06 30.23
CA ASN A 241 -18.59 1.72 31.48
C ASN A 241 -17.82 3.03 31.51
N VAL A 242 -18.52 4.11 31.81
CA VAL A 242 -17.96 5.45 31.94
C VAL A 242 -17.94 5.78 33.43
N TYR A 243 -16.75 5.99 33.96
CA TYR A 243 -16.51 6.44 35.32
C TYR A 243 -15.99 7.89 35.28
N ASN A 244 -16.05 8.60 36.39
CA ASN A 244 -15.31 9.86 36.53
C ASN A 244 -14.00 9.55 37.24
N ASP A 245 -12.89 9.96 36.64
CA ASP A 245 -11.59 9.86 37.28
C ASP A 245 -11.58 10.68 38.58
N PRO A 246 -11.21 10.10 39.73
CA PRO A 246 -11.33 10.78 41.03
C PRO A 246 -10.38 11.97 41.19
N CYS A 247 -9.31 12.05 40.39
CA CYS A 247 -8.32 13.12 40.48
C CYS A 247 -8.66 14.31 39.57
N THR A 248 -9.15 14.03 38.36
CA THR A 248 -9.36 15.01 37.29
C THR A 248 -10.84 15.29 37.01
N ASN A 249 -11.75 14.47 37.56
CA ASN A 249 -13.19 14.46 37.28
C ASN A 249 -13.52 14.36 35.78
N CYS A 250 -12.58 13.84 34.98
CA CYS A 250 -12.78 13.60 33.56
C CYS A 250 -13.37 12.20 33.32
N PRO A 251 -14.19 12.01 32.27
CA PRO A 251 -14.71 10.70 31.91
C PRO A 251 -13.58 9.70 31.66
N TYR A 252 -13.65 8.53 32.27
CA TYR A 252 -12.74 7.41 32.11
C TYR A 252 -13.52 6.19 31.63
N ILE A 253 -13.14 5.70 30.46
CA ILE A 253 -13.89 4.73 29.67
C ILE A 253 -13.19 3.38 29.80
N ILE A 254 -13.94 2.41 30.32
CA ILE A 254 -13.50 1.03 30.43
C ILE A 254 -14.46 0.17 29.60
N PRO A 255 -13.98 -0.53 28.56
CA PRO A 255 -14.80 -1.53 27.86
C PRO A 255 -15.32 -2.58 28.84
N ASP A 256 -16.61 -2.89 28.75
CA ASP A 256 -17.24 -3.83 29.67
C ASP A 256 -16.75 -5.27 29.38
N LYS A 257 -15.98 -5.85 30.30
CA LYS A 257 -15.49 -7.23 30.20
C LYS A 257 -16.63 -8.25 30.07
N SER A 258 -17.83 -7.96 30.60
CA SER A 258 -18.98 -8.86 30.49
C SER A 258 -19.45 -9.04 29.04
N TYR A 259 -19.10 -8.10 28.14
CA TYR A 259 -19.29 -8.25 26.70
C TYR A 259 -18.52 -9.46 26.13
N SER A 260 -17.32 -9.74 26.69
CA SER A 260 -16.54 -10.95 26.37
C SER A 260 -17.10 -12.21 27.04
N SER A 261 -17.71 -12.09 28.24
CA SER A 261 -18.29 -13.21 28.99
C SER A 261 -19.64 -13.69 28.45
N SER A 262 -20.35 -12.83 27.70
CA SER A 262 -21.57 -13.20 26.95
C SER A 262 -21.27 -13.91 25.63
N LEU A 263 -20.01 -13.91 25.16
CA LEU A 263 -19.54 -14.76 24.06
C LEU A 263 -19.26 -16.18 24.59
N LYS A 264 -20.29 -16.88 25.08
CA LYS A 264 -20.16 -18.27 25.50
C LYS A 264 -19.96 -19.19 24.29
N ILE A 265 -18.82 -19.87 24.30
CA ILE A 265 -18.52 -21.09 23.53
C ILE A 265 -19.67 -22.10 23.73
N VAL A 266 -20.48 -22.39 22.69
CA VAL A 266 -21.40 -23.53 22.70
C VAL A 266 -21.40 -24.25 21.34
N ASN A 267 -20.79 -25.43 21.34
CA ASN A 267 -21.01 -26.49 20.37
C ASN A 267 -22.47 -26.99 20.44
N ARG A 268 -23.28 -26.78 19.39
CA ARG A 268 -24.21 -27.75 18.74
C ARG A 268 -25.33 -27.04 17.96
N MET A 269 -25.38 -27.33 16.65
CA MET A 269 -26.54 -27.41 15.74
C MET A 269 -27.74 -26.45 15.98
N THR A 270 -27.71 -25.30 15.27
CA THR A 270 -28.76 -24.46 14.61
C THR A 270 -30.24 -24.41 15.09
N PRO A 271 -31.01 -23.30 14.86
CA PRO A 271 -30.68 -22.02 14.19
C PRO A 271 -31.20 -20.69 14.85
N ILE A 272 -30.74 -19.52 14.32
CA ILE A 272 -31.26 -18.10 14.41
C ILE A 272 -30.86 -17.32 15.71
N THR A 273 -30.25 -16.10 15.79
CA THR A 273 -29.92 -14.93 14.92
C THR A 273 -28.88 -13.98 15.60
N GLU A 274 -27.99 -13.35 14.80
CA GLU A 274 -27.28 -12.04 14.94
C GLU A 274 -26.41 -11.75 16.20
N SER A 275 -25.13 -11.30 16.16
CA SER A 275 -24.37 -10.54 15.16
C SER A 275 -22.85 -10.83 15.26
N ASN A 276 -22.26 -11.12 14.10
CA ASN A 276 -20.83 -11.35 13.86
C ASN A 276 -20.59 -10.76 12.45
N THR A 277 -20.36 -9.44 12.34
CA THR A 277 -20.86 -8.71 11.15
C THR A 277 -19.84 -8.16 10.15
N LYS A 278 -18.52 -8.43 10.28
CA LYS A 278 -17.57 -8.15 9.18
C LYS A 278 -16.68 -9.32 8.77
N SER A 279 -15.85 -9.87 9.66
CA SER A 279 -15.02 -11.04 9.31
C SER A 279 -15.87 -12.30 9.07
N THR A 280 -16.84 -12.56 9.94
CA THR A 280 -17.75 -13.71 9.80
C THR A 280 -18.74 -13.52 8.65
N SER A 281 -19.15 -12.28 8.36
CA SER A 281 -19.96 -12.00 7.17
C SER A 281 -19.16 -12.18 5.89
N LEU A 282 -17.87 -11.79 5.87
CA LEU A 282 -17.01 -11.98 4.70
C LEU A 282 -16.72 -13.46 4.46
N ARG A 283 -16.35 -14.20 5.51
CA ARG A 283 -16.15 -15.66 5.45
C ARG A 283 -17.41 -16.38 4.98
N ALA A 284 -18.57 -16.07 5.56
CA ALA A 284 -19.84 -16.67 5.15
C ALA A 284 -20.19 -16.32 3.69
N SER A 285 -19.95 -15.08 3.27
CA SER A 285 -20.18 -14.66 1.87
C SER A 285 -19.25 -15.40 0.92
N TRP A 286 -18.00 -15.63 1.32
CA TRP A 286 -17.05 -16.43 0.55
C TRP A 286 -17.47 -17.89 0.43
N GLU A 287 -17.89 -18.52 1.53
CA GLU A 287 -18.36 -19.90 1.55
C GLU A 287 -19.60 -20.09 0.66
N ILE A 288 -20.56 -19.15 0.71
CA ILE A 288 -21.74 -19.13 -0.17
C ILE A 288 -21.32 -19.00 -1.63
N LEU A 289 -20.42 -18.05 -1.93
CA LEU A 289 -19.95 -17.83 -3.29
C LEU A 289 -19.24 -19.06 -3.85
N LYS A 290 -18.35 -19.68 -3.06
CA LYS A 290 -17.65 -20.92 -3.42
C LYS A 290 -18.60 -22.10 -3.61
N LYS A 291 -19.69 -22.18 -2.82
CA LYS A 291 -20.71 -23.22 -3.01
C LYS A 291 -21.46 -23.06 -4.33
N ASN A 292 -21.77 -21.82 -4.72
CA ASN A 292 -22.48 -21.52 -5.96
C ASN A 292 -21.58 -21.62 -7.20
N LYS A 293 -20.31 -21.24 -7.07
CA LYS A 293 -19.32 -21.22 -8.15
C LYS A 293 -18.01 -21.89 -7.69
N PRO A 294 -17.97 -23.23 -7.59
CA PRO A 294 -16.83 -23.95 -6.99
C PRO A 294 -15.51 -23.75 -7.75
N ALA A 295 -15.58 -23.47 -9.05
CA ALA A 295 -14.43 -23.26 -9.91
C ALA A 295 -13.72 -21.90 -9.73
N LEU A 296 -14.38 -20.89 -9.11
CA LEU A 296 -13.77 -19.57 -8.93
C LEU A 296 -12.51 -19.66 -8.08
N ARG A 297 -11.46 -18.92 -8.44
CA ARG A 297 -10.27 -18.81 -7.59
C ARG A 297 -10.51 -17.76 -6.53
N ILE A 298 -9.72 -17.80 -5.46
CA ILE A 298 -9.84 -16.84 -4.34
C ILE A 298 -9.76 -15.38 -4.81
N ARG A 299 -8.95 -15.08 -5.84
CA ARG A 299 -8.92 -13.77 -6.49
C ARG A 299 -10.29 -13.34 -7.00
N ASP A 300 -10.91 -14.18 -7.83
CA ASP A 300 -12.17 -13.87 -8.48
C ASP A 300 -13.28 -13.74 -7.43
N CYS A 301 -13.20 -14.54 -6.36
CA CYS A 301 -14.07 -14.38 -5.20
C CYS A 301 -13.85 -13.03 -4.50
N ALA A 302 -12.61 -12.59 -4.31
CA ALA A 302 -12.28 -11.32 -3.67
C ALA A 302 -12.80 -10.14 -4.50
N GLU A 303 -12.62 -10.18 -5.81
CA GLU A 303 -13.17 -9.20 -6.76
C GLU A 303 -14.71 -9.15 -6.71
N GLU A 304 -15.39 -10.31 -6.77
CA GLU A 304 -16.86 -10.37 -6.66
C GLU A 304 -17.39 -9.87 -5.30
N LEU A 305 -16.62 -10.05 -4.23
CA LEU A 305 -16.95 -9.60 -2.88
C LEU A 305 -16.46 -8.17 -2.57
N ASN A 306 -15.78 -7.52 -3.53
CA ASN A 306 -15.22 -6.19 -3.42
C ASN A 306 -14.30 -6.01 -2.19
N VAL A 307 -13.41 -6.99 -1.98
CA VAL A 307 -12.34 -7.00 -0.98
C VAL A 307 -11.03 -7.40 -1.64
N SER A 308 -9.90 -7.16 -0.97
CA SER A 308 -8.61 -7.69 -1.43
C SER A 308 -8.49 -9.19 -1.19
N GLU A 309 -7.61 -9.85 -1.95
CA GLU A 309 -7.35 -11.28 -1.79
C GLU A 309 -6.79 -11.61 -0.41
N ALA A 310 -5.95 -10.72 0.15
CA ALA A 310 -5.42 -10.85 1.50
C ALA A 310 -6.52 -10.77 2.56
N GLU A 311 -7.47 -9.84 2.45
CA GLU A 311 -8.60 -9.73 3.39
C GLU A 311 -9.46 -11.00 3.37
N LEU A 312 -9.74 -11.51 2.17
CA LEU A 312 -10.51 -12.74 2.02
C LEU A 312 -9.80 -13.94 2.65
N LEU A 313 -8.49 -14.06 2.45
CA LEU A 313 -7.68 -15.11 3.07
C LEU A 313 -7.57 -14.91 4.59
N ALA A 314 -7.41 -13.68 5.06
CA ALA A 314 -7.30 -13.35 6.48
C ALA A 314 -8.56 -13.74 7.27
N SER A 315 -9.75 -13.75 6.64
CA SER A 315 -10.99 -14.25 7.25
C SER A 315 -10.93 -15.72 7.72
N THR A 316 -9.91 -16.47 7.29
CA THR A 316 -9.67 -17.89 7.65
C THR A 316 -8.52 -18.08 8.62
N VAL A 317 -7.91 -17.00 9.11
CA VAL A 317 -6.88 -17.05 10.15
C VAL A 317 -7.45 -17.68 11.42
N GLY A 318 -6.73 -18.65 11.97
CA GLY A 318 -7.16 -19.44 13.14
C GLY A 318 -7.94 -20.72 12.78
N ASP A 319 -8.19 -20.96 11.49
CA ASP A 319 -8.71 -22.23 10.97
C ASP A 319 -7.60 -22.96 10.20
N TYR A 320 -7.60 -22.84 8.87
CA TYR A 320 -6.57 -23.42 8.02
C TYR A 320 -5.50 -22.41 7.56
N THR A 321 -5.56 -21.17 8.07
CA THR A 321 -4.60 -20.11 7.76
C THR A 321 -3.93 -19.60 9.03
N ILE A 322 -2.62 -19.35 8.96
CA ILE A 322 -1.77 -18.80 10.02
C ILE A 322 -1.11 -17.53 9.48
N ALA A 323 -1.27 -16.41 10.18
CA ALA A 323 -0.57 -15.17 9.86
C ALA A 323 0.92 -15.27 10.22
N LEU A 324 1.79 -14.76 9.34
CA LEU A 324 3.25 -14.78 9.46
C LEU A 324 3.84 -13.39 9.78
N LEU A 325 5.00 -13.38 10.44
CA LEU A 325 5.81 -12.21 10.81
C LEU A 325 6.53 -11.63 9.59
N GLY A 326 6.71 -10.30 9.60
CA GLY A 326 7.21 -9.53 8.46
C GLY A 326 8.71 -9.47 8.23
N ASP A 327 9.51 -10.41 8.76
CA ASP A 327 10.94 -10.49 8.40
C ASP A 327 11.11 -11.24 7.06
N TRP A 328 10.70 -10.58 5.99
CA TRP A 328 10.60 -11.18 4.66
C TRP A 328 11.95 -11.59 4.05
N ALA A 329 13.02 -10.87 4.40
CA ALA A 329 14.36 -11.20 3.93
C ALA A 329 14.85 -12.51 4.54
N GLU A 330 14.58 -12.72 5.84
CA GLU A 330 14.89 -13.99 6.50
C GLU A 330 13.94 -15.10 6.04
N LEU A 331 12.64 -14.82 5.82
CA LEU A 331 11.74 -15.83 5.26
C LEU A 331 12.23 -16.33 3.89
N LEU A 332 12.66 -15.41 3.02
CA LEU A 332 13.20 -15.73 1.70
C LEU A 332 14.47 -16.60 1.82
N SER A 333 15.37 -16.28 2.77
CA SER A 333 16.63 -17.01 2.98
C SER A 333 16.41 -18.48 3.38
N ARG A 334 15.28 -18.78 4.02
CA ARG A 334 14.88 -20.13 4.47
C ARG A 334 14.16 -20.95 3.40
N LEU A 335 13.63 -20.35 2.33
CA LEU A 335 12.90 -21.09 1.28
C LEU A 335 13.66 -22.24 0.61
N PRO A 336 15.02 -22.23 0.47
CA PRO A 336 15.76 -23.38 -0.03
C PRO A 336 15.56 -24.66 0.81
N GLU A 337 15.25 -24.55 2.09
CA GLU A 337 15.02 -25.70 2.98
C GLU A 337 13.77 -26.51 2.60
N LEU A 338 12.80 -25.87 1.92
CA LEU A 338 11.56 -26.50 1.48
C LEU A 338 11.76 -27.54 0.38
N GLY A 339 12.94 -27.65 -0.21
CA GLY A 339 13.17 -28.54 -1.34
C GLY A 339 12.42 -28.07 -2.58
N ARG A 340 11.83 -29.01 -3.32
CA ARG A 340 11.08 -28.70 -4.54
C ARG A 340 9.72 -28.11 -4.15
N VAL A 341 9.35 -26.97 -4.72
CA VAL A 341 8.07 -26.28 -4.51
C VAL A 341 7.52 -25.79 -5.84
N MET A 342 6.29 -25.28 -5.86
CA MET A 342 5.76 -24.49 -6.96
C MET A 342 5.67 -23.03 -6.55
N SER A 343 6.38 -22.14 -7.23
CA SER A 343 6.30 -20.68 -7.05
C SER A 343 5.39 -20.07 -8.11
N LEU A 344 4.41 -19.30 -7.65
CA LEU A 344 3.42 -18.60 -8.47
C LEU A 344 3.56 -17.10 -8.27
N THR A 345 3.72 -16.38 -9.38
CA THR A 345 3.67 -14.91 -9.43
C THR A 345 2.78 -14.49 -10.58
N ARG A 346 2.02 -13.41 -10.38
CA ARG A 346 1.05 -12.95 -11.35
C ARG A 346 0.80 -11.45 -11.29
N ASN A 347 0.18 -10.96 -12.34
CA ASN A 347 -0.63 -9.74 -12.34
C ASN A 347 -2.09 -10.09 -12.74
N ASP A 348 -2.86 -9.11 -13.18
CA ASP A 348 -4.27 -9.24 -13.53
C ASP A 348 -4.51 -10.12 -14.75
N SER A 349 -3.51 -10.23 -15.62
CA SER A 349 -3.68 -10.77 -16.96
C SER A 349 -2.70 -11.90 -17.29
N CYS A 350 -1.66 -12.10 -16.48
CA CYS A 350 -0.69 -13.19 -16.67
C CYS A 350 -0.31 -13.86 -15.35
N VAL A 351 -0.27 -15.19 -15.35
CA VAL A 351 0.18 -16.03 -14.23
C VAL A 351 1.37 -16.86 -14.69
N LEU A 352 2.46 -16.85 -13.91
CA LEU A 352 3.59 -17.76 -14.08
C LEU A 352 3.68 -18.71 -12.89
N GLU A 353 3.80 -20.01 -13.18
CA GLU A 353 4.02 -21.07 -12.21
C GLU A 353 5.34 -21.78 -12.54
N HIS A 354 6.28 -21.82 -11.60
CA HIS A 354 7.53 -22.57 -11.73
C HIS A 354 7.62 -23.64 -10.67
N LYS A 355 7.93 -24.88 -11.07
CA LYS A 355 8.27 -25.95 -10.13
C LYS A 355 9.77 -26.11 -10.05
N GLY A 356 10.33 -26.00 -8.85
CA GLY A 356 11.77 -26.03 -8.67
C GLY A 356 12.19 -25.79 -7.22
N HIS A 357 13.48 -25.62 -7.01
CA HIS A 357 14.04 -25.28 -5.71
C HIS A 357 14.48 -23.82 -5.73
N PHE A 358 14.27 -23.11 -4.62
CA PHE A 358 14.96 -21.85 -4.38
C PHE A 358 16.45 -22.12 -4.17
N GLN A 359 17.30 -21.36 -4.86
CA GLN A 359 18.76 -21.45 -4.80
C GLN A 359 19.33 -20.03 -4.79
N LYS A 360 20.67 -19.87 -4.84
CA LYS A 360 21.44 -18.62 -5.01
C LYS A 360 20.62 -17.34 -4.74
N ILE A 361 20.36 -17.10 -3.45
CA ILE A 361 19.60 -15.94 -2.98
C ILE A 361 20.60 -14.87 -2.58
N ASP A 362 20.69 -13.81 -3.38
CA ASP A 362 21.53 -12.65 -3.11
C ASP A 362 20.66 -11.51 -2.58
N LEU A 363 20.78 -11.24 -1.28
CA LEU A 363 20.09 -10.14 -0.60
C LEU A 363 20.86 -8.83 -0.81
N ILE A 364 20.21 -7.84 -1.41
CA ILE A 364 20.78 -6.52 -1.67
C ILE A 364 20.21 -5.55 -0.64
N LYS A 365 21.07 -5.13 0.29
CA LYS A 365 20.73 -4.15 1.33
C LYS A 365 20.81 -2.72 0.76
N GLY A 366 19.90 -1.86 1.19
CA GLY A 366 19.85 -0.47 0.75
C GLY A 366 18.53 0.21 1.09
N PRO A 367 18.30 1.46 0.63
CA PRO A 367 17.04 2.19 0.85
C PRO A 367 15.83 1.51 0.20
N HIS A 368 16.07 0.68 -0.82
CA HIS A 368 15.09 -0.18 -1.46
C HIS A 368 15.59 -1.62 -1.40
N PRO A 369 15.38 -2.33 -0.27
CA PRO A 369 15.88 -3.69 -0.12
C PRO A 369 15.24 -4.60 -1.17
N MET A 370 16.09 -5.39 -1.83
CA MET A 370 15.68 -6.32 -2.87
C MET A 370 16.45 -7.63 -2.76
N ALA A 371 15.98 -8.67 -3.44
CA ALA A 371 16.72 -9.91 -3.59
C ALA A 371 16.71 -10.39 -5.03
N THR A 372 17.79 -11.06 -5.40
CA THR A 372 17.87 -11.85 -6.63
C THR A 372 17.91 -13.32 -6.26
N VAL A 373 17.01 -14.11 -6.85
CA VAL A 373 17.00 -15.57 -6.70
C VAL A 373 17.33 -16.16 -8.06
N ILE A 374 18.39 -16.96 -8.14
CA ILE A 374 18.83 -17.59 -9.40
C ILE A 374 18.81 -19.12 -9.25
N GLY A 375 18.10 -19.80 -10.14
CA GLY A 375 18.00 -21.25 -10.14
C GLY A 375 16.77 -21.74 -10.92
N PRO A 376 16.28 -22.96 -10.64
CA PRO A 376 15.03 -23.46 -11.23
C PRO A 376 13.81 -22.56 -10.96
N ILE A 377 13.82 -21.90 -9.80
CA ILE A 377 12.95 -20.74 -9.53
C ILE A 377 13.80 -19.50 -9.66
N GLU A 378 13.44 -18.62 -10.59
CA GLU A 378 14.11 -17.35 -10.78
C GLU A 378 13.15 -16.19 -10.55
N THR A 379 13.55 -15.28 -9.65
CA THR A 379 12.74 -14.11 -9.32
C THR A 379 13.61 -12.92 -8.94
N ARG A 380 13.05 -11.72 -9.09
CA ARG A 380 13.50 -10.48 -8.44
C ARG A 380 12.46 -10.09 -7.41
N VAL A 381 12.90 -9.92 -6.16
CA VAL A 381 12.04 -9.63 -5.00
C VAL A 381 12.23 -8.18 -4.60
N PHE A 382 11.14 -7.44 -4.41
CA PHE A 382 11.14 -6.05 -3.95
C PHE A 382 10.46 -5.96 -2.58
N PHE A 383 11.25 -6.06 -1.50
CA PHE A 383 10.73 -6.20 -0.14
C PHE A 383 9.90 -5.01 0.33
N SER A 384 10.10 -3.83 -0.25
CA SER A 384 9.29 -2.63 0.06
C SER A 384 7.80 -2.82 -0.21
N ALA A 385 7.42 -3.78 -1.05
CA ALA A 385 6.03 -4.08 -1.34
C ALA A 385 5.49 -5.26 -0.51
N TRP A 386 6.33 -6.05 0.19
CA TRP A 386 5.86 -7.22 0.96
C TRP A 386 5.31 -6.73 2.31
N LYS A 387 4.03 -7.00 2.59
CA LYS A 387 3.35 -6.46 3.79
C LYS A 387 2.66 -7.52 4.63
N PHE A 388 1.92 -8.45 4.03
CA PHE A 388 1.20 -9.50 4.75
C PHE A 388 1.70 -10.87 4.30
N GLY A 389 1.79 -11.82 5.22
CA GLY A 389 2.22 -13.18 4.93
C GLY A 389 1.32 -14.19 5.63
N PHE A 390 1.00 -15.27 4.95
CA PHE A 390 0.14 -16.33 5.47
C PHE A 390 0.70 -17.70 5.11
N ALA A 391 0.68 -18.62 6.08
CA ALA A 391 0.79 -20.04 5.82
C ALA A 391 -0.61 -20.65 5.75
N VAL A 392 -0.91 -21.38 4.69
CA VAL A 392 -2.24 -21.94 4.41
C VAL A 392 -2.13 -23.45 4.31
N ARG A 393 -3.05 -24.19 4.94
CA ARG A 393 -3.17 -25.66 4.93
C ARG A 393 -4.60 -26.08 4.61
N GLN A 394 -4.98 -26.00 3.35
CA GLN A 394 -6.37 -26.17 2.93
C GLN A 394 -6.62 -27.55 2.32
N GLU A 395 -7.67 -28.23 2.77
CA GLU A 395 -8.17 -29.44 2.09
C GLU A 395 -8.87 -29.06 0.78
N THR A 396 -8.47 -29.72 -0.31
CA THR A 396 -9.07 -29.52 -1.63
C THR A 396 -9.53 -30.86 -2.20
N PRO A 397 -10.39 -30.86 -3.25
CA PRO A 397 -10.74 -32.11 -3.94
C PRO A 397 -9.53 -32.88 -4.52
N ARG A 398 -8.36 -32.24 -4.62
CA ARG A 398 -7.10 -32.84 -5.10
C ARG A 398 -6.16 -33.24 -3.96
N GLY A 399 -6.60 -33.14 -2.71
CA GLY A 399 -5.80 -33.40 -1.51
C GLY A 399 -5.43 -32.12 -0.75
N LEU A 400 -4.64 -32.30 0.31
CA LEU A 400 -4.15 -31.24 1.17
C LEU A 400 -3.20 -30.32 0.39
N GLN A 401 -3.55 -29.04 0.31
CA GLN A 401 -2.71 -28.01 -0.29
C GLN A 401 -2.08 -27.15 0.79
N GLN A 402 -0.75 -27.08 0.79
CA GLN A 402 0.02 -26.27 1.73
C GLN A 402 0.79 -25.17 0.99
N SER A 403 0.80 -23.95 1.54
CA SER A 403 1.50 -22.84 0.91
C SER A 403 1.92 -21.73 1.87
N ILE A 404 2.93 -20.96 1.46
CA ILE A 404 3.27 -19.63 1.99
C ILE A 404 2.81 -18.61 0.95
N GLN A 405 2.01 -17.62 1.35
CA GLN A 405 1.44 -16.62 0.46
C GLN A 405 1.77 -15.23 0.99
N ILE A 406 2.33 -14.37 0.13
CA ILE A 406 2.73 -13.01 0.46
C ILE A 406 1.87 -12.02 -0.33
N PHE A 407 1.47 -10.96 0.35
CA PHE A 407 0.62 -9.90 -0.16
C PHE A 407 1.24 -8.53 0.16
N ASP A 408 0.84 -7.54 -0.61
CA ASP A 408 1.28 -6.16 -0.43
C ASP A 408 0.34 -5.32 0.44
N GLU A 409 0.64 -4.05 0.61
CA GLU A 409 -0.16 -3.14 1.44
C GLU A 409 -1.59 -2.93 0.95
N ALA A 410 -1.88 -3.19 -0.34
CA ALA A 410 -3.26 -3.13 -0.84
C ALA A 410 -3.97 -4.49 -0.72
N GLY A 411 -3.30 -5.51 -0.16
CA GLY A 411 -3.83 -6.86 -0.04
C GLY A 411 -3.82 -7.64 -1.36
N GLU A 412 -3.07 -7.17 -2.37
CA GLU A 412 -2.88 -7.88 -3.64
C GLU A 412 -1.78 -8.94 -3.50
N ALA A 413 -1.96 -10.08 -4.17
CA ALA A 413 -0.99 -11.18 -4.08
C ALA A 413 0.34 -10.81 -4.76
N VAL A 414 1.42 -10.92 -4.00
CA VAL A 414 2.80 -10.69 -4.47
C VAL A 414 3.39 -11.99 -4.99
N THR A 415 3.42 -13.04 -4.17
CA THR A 415 3.91 -14.37 -4.57
C THR A 415 3.31 -15.46 -3.71
N LYS A 416 3.19 -16.67 -4.25
CA LYS A 416 2.72 -17.85 -3.52
C LYS A 416 3.66 -19.02 -3.76
N ILE A 417 3.98 -19.74 -2.70
CA ILE A 417 4.89 -20.88 -2.70
C ILE A 417 4.11 -22.08 -2.19
N PHE A 418 3.81 -23.02 -3.08
CA PHE A 418 3.05 -24.23 -2.76
C PHE A 418 3.97 -25.43 -2.60
N LEU A 419 3.67 -26.26 -1.62
CA LEU A 419 4.29 -27.57 -1.50
C LEU A 419 3.80 -28.45 -2.65
N VAL A 420 4.68 -29.33 -3.12
CA VAL A 420 4.43 -30.28 -4.20
C VAL A 420 4.82 -31.68 -3.77
N GLU A 421 4.03 -32.65 -4.20
CA GLU A 421 4.36 -34.06 -4.02
C GLU A 421 5.52 -34.49 -4.93
N SER A 422 6.12 -35.63 -4.58
CA SER A 422 7.12 -36.29 -5.41
C SER A 422 6.52 -36.64 -6.77
N SER A 423 7.30 -36.46 -7.84
CA SER A 423 6.85 -36.73 -9.21
C SER A 423 7.97 -37.43 -9.98
N GLY A 424 7.77 -38.72 -10.26
CA GLY A 424 8.81 -39.58 -10.83
C GLY A 424 10.06 -39.59 -9.96
N ASN A 425 11.21 -39.27 -10.55
CA ASN A 425 12.50 -39.20 -9.85
C ASN A 425 12.76 -37.86 -9.15
N LYS A 426 11.79 -36.94 -9.13
CA LYS A 426 11.92 -35.63 -8.47
C LYS A 426 11.31 -35.72 -7.07
N PRO A 427 12.10 -35.56 -6.00
CA PRO A 427 11.55 -35.50 -4.65
C PRO A 427 10.60 -34.30 -4.50
N GLY A 428 9.57 -34.49 -3.68
CA GLY A 428 8.62 -33.45 -3.31
C GLY A 428 9.21 -32.43 -2.33
N SER A 429 8.34 -31.61 -1.78
CA SER A 429 8.71 -30.63 -0.76
C SER A 429 9.09 -31.28 0.57
N ASN A 430 9.93 -30.60 1.33
CA ASN A 430 10.30 -30.97 2.68
C ASN A 430 9.23 -30.47 3.68
N GLN A 431 8.40 -31.39 4.18
CA GLN A 431 7.33 -31.09 5.13
C GLN A 431 7.85 -30.57 6.47
N GLU A 432 8.92 -31.17 7.00
CA GLU A 432 9.51 -30.80 8.29
C GLU A 432 10.07 -29.36 8.24
N ALA A 433 10.72 -29.00 7.13
CA ALA A 433 11.21 -27.64 6.91
C ALA A 433 10.05 -26.63 6.82
N PHE A 434 8.95 -27.00 6.16
CA PHE A 434 7.75 -26.15 6.11
C PHE A 434 7.18 -25.92 7.50
N ASP A 435 6.98 -26.98 8.29
CA ASP A 435 6.44 -26.87 9.64
C ASP A 435 7.32 -26.00 10.53
N LYS A 436 8.65 -26.14 10.42
CA LYS A 436 9.61 -25.31 11.14
C LYS A 436 9.56 -23.85 10.72
N ILE A 437 9.55 -23.56 9.41
CA ILE A 437 9.45 -22.18 8.90
C ILE A 437 8.14 -21.54 9.36
N VAL A 438 7.01 -22.26 9.28
CA VAL A 438 5.73 -21.73 9.76
C VAL A 438 5.78 -21.42 11.26
N ALA A 439 6.36 -22.32 12.07
CA ALA A 439 6.51 -22.09 13.50
C ALA A 439 7.40 -20.87 13.81
N ASP A 440 8.58 -20.77 13.18
CA ASP A 440 9.55 -19.68 13.39
C ASP A 440 8.96 -18.31 13.01
N PHE A 441 8.10 -18.27 11.98
CA PHE A 441 7.53 -17.05 11.45
C PHE A 441 6.09 -16.79 11.91
N THR A 442 5.49 -17.59 12.79
CA THR A 442 4.10 -17.34 13.23
C THR A 442 3.98 -15.98 13.93
N ALA A 443 3.04 -15.15 13.46
CA ALA A 443 2.77 -13.85 14.05
C ALA A 443 2.18 -13.97 15.46
N ARG A 444 2.62 -13.11 16.38
CA ARG A 444 2.10 -13.05 17.76
C ARG A 444 0.60 -12.75 17.80
N SER A 445 0.12 -11.97 16.82
CA SER A 445 -1.29 -11.67 16.62
C SER A 445 -1.78 -12.43 15.39
N GLN A 446 -2.87 -13.16 15.56
CA GLN A 446 -3.57 -13.91 14.50
C GLN A 446 -4.87 -13.18 14.15
N ASN A 447 -4.75 -11.90 13.80
CA ASN A 447 -5.90 -11.07 13.43
C ASN A 447 -6.45 -11.47 12.06
N GLN A 448 -7.78 -11.48 11.95
CA GLN A 448 -8.49 -11.71 10.67
C GLN A 448 -8.75 -10.41 9.89
N GLU A 449 -8.60 -9.25 10.54
CA GLU A 449 -8.78 -7.94 9.90
C GLU A 449 -7.41 -7.36 9.51
N LEU A 450 -7.31 -6.90 8.27
CA LEU A 450 -6.10 -6.29 7.71
C LEU A 450 -6.29 -4.80 7.50
N GLU A 451 -5.24 -4.02 7.76
CA GLU A 451 -5.19 -2.60 7.44
C GLU A 451 -4.68 -2.41 6.00
N ILE A 452 -5.62 -2.41 5.05
CA ILE A 452 -5.33 -2.22 3.63
C ILE A 452 -5.12 -0.73 3.30
N SER A 453 -4.11 -0.43 2.49
CA SER A 453 -3.76 0.91 2.03
C SER A 453 -3.62 0.98 0.52
N GLU A 454 -3.99 2.11 -0.09
CA GLU A 454 -3.82 2.32 -1.53
C GLU A 454 -2.35 2.43 -1.94
N VAL A 455 -2.03 1.83 -3.08
CA VAL A 455 -0.71 1.91 -3.71
C VAL A 455 -0.51 3.29 -4.31
N ARG A 456 0.55 3.99 -3.88
CA ARG A 456 0.94 5.25 -4.54
C ARG A 456 1.63 4.95 -5.86
N THR A 457 1.06 5.41 -6.97
CA THR A 457 1.73 5.40 -8.29
C THR A 457 2.53 6.69 -8.47
N THR A 458 3.67 6.60 -9.17
CA THR A 458 4.43 7.80 -9.54
C THR A 458 3.69 8.53 -10.66
N PRO A 459 3.41 9.84 -10.53
CA PRO A 459 2.76 10.59 -11.60
C PRO A 459 3.60 10.54 -12.87
N THR A 460 2.94 10.35 -14.02
CA THR A 460 3.57 10.44 -15.34
C THR A 460 2.96 11.59 -16.14
N LEU A 461 3.77 12.23 -16.97
CA LEU A 461 3.32 13.23 -17.91
C LEU A 461 2.41 12.60 -18.98
N PRO A 462 1.38 13.32 -19.45
CA PRO A 462 0.67 12.97 -20.67
C PRO A 462 1.63 12.85 -21.86
N VAL A 463 1.40 11.88 -22.75
CA VAL A 463 2.32 11.56 -23.87
C VAL A 463 2.68 12.77 -24.74
N ASN A 464 1.75 13.72 -24.93
CA ASN A 464 1.95 14.94 -25.70
C ASN A 464 2.82 16.00 -25.01
N GLN A 465 3.12 15.83 -23.72
CA GLN A 465 4.01 16.72 -22.95
C GLN A 465 5.42 16.14 -22.81
N VAL A 466 5.65 14.90 -23.26
CA VAL A 466 6.97 14.26 -23.20
C VAL A 466 7.82 14.75 -24.36
N ASN A 467 9.04 15.20 -24.07
CA ASN A 467 10.00 15.59 -25.10
C ASN A 467 10.53 14.33 -25.82
N ARG A 468 9.92 14.02 -26.97
CA ARG A 468 10.26 12.84 -27.78
C ARG A 468 11.74 12.82 -28.20
N GLU A 469 12.29 13.94 -28.66
CA GLU A 469 13.68 13.99 -29.14
C GLU A 469 14.67 13.67 -28.02
N ALA A 470 14.47 14.27 -26.85
CA ALA A 470 15.32 14.02 -25.68
C ALA A 470 15.18 12.56 -25.18
N LEU A 471 13.96 12.01 -25.20
CA LEU A 471 13.72 10.61 -24.85
C LEU A 471 14.47 9.65 -25.79
N LEU A 472 14.38 9.87 -27.11
CA LEU A 472 15.05 9.02 -28.11
C LEU A 472 16.57 9.17 -28.07
N ALA A 473 17.07 10.37 -27.78
CA ALA A 473 18.50 10.59 -27.56
C ALA A 473 19.00 9.78 -26.36
N ASP A 474 18.31 9.79 -25.22
CA ASP A 474 18.67 8.95 -24.08
C ASP A 474 18.51 7.45 -24.38
N TRP A 475 17.47 7.06 -25.13
CA TRP A 475 17.24 5.67 -25.53
C TRP A 475 18.40 5.12 -26.37
N SER A 476 18.91 5.92 -27.31
CA SER A 476 20.06 5.57 -28.15
C SER A 476 21.36 5.39 -27.36
N ASN A 477 21.48 6.06 -26.20
CA ASN A 477 22.66 6.06 -25.35
C ASN A 477 22.61 5.01 -24.22
N MET A 478 21.57 4.18 -24.17
CA MET A 478 21.49 3.09 -23.19
C MET A 478 22.64 2.11 -23.39
N LYS A 479 23.21 1.68 -22.26
CA LYS A 479 24.32 0.71 -22.20
C LYS A 479 23.87 -0.60 -21.59
N ASP A 480 22.81 -0.58 -20.79
CA ASP A 480 22.16 -1.76 -20.24
C ASP A 480 20.64 -1.64 -20.34
N THR A 481 19.95 -2.79 -20.44
CA THR A 481 18.49 -2.85 -20.38
C THR A 481 17.88 -2.23 -19.11
N HIS A 482 18.62 -2.16 -18.00
CA HIS A 482 18.22 -1.54 -16.74
C HIS A 482 18.26 -0.01 -16.80
N ASP A 483 19.05 0.60 -17.69
CA ASP A 483 19.08 2.05 -17.92
C ASP A 483 17.71 2.58 -18.33
N PHE A 484 16.92 1.73 -18.99
CA PHE A 484 15.56 2.01 -19.40
C PHE A 484 14.68 2.54 -18.25
N PHE A 485 14.77 1.96 -17.06
CA PHE A 485 14.01 2.42 -15.89
C PHE A 485 14.48 3.79 -15.38
N GLY A 486 15.78 4.07 -15.48
CA GLY A 486 16.33 5.40 -15.18
C GLY A 486 15.83 6.45 -16.17
N MET A 487 15.82 6.11 -17.45
CA MET A 487 15.33 6.96 -18.54
C MET A 487 13.83 7.28 -18.37
N LEU A 488 12.97 6.29 -18.14
CA LEU A 488 11.53 6.52 -17.92
C LEU A 488 11.28 7.51 -16.76
N ARG A 489 12.02 7.37 -15.66
CA ARG A 489 11.95 8.30 -14.51
C ARG A 489 12.42 9.70 -14.86
N LYS A 490 13.54 9.83 -15.57
CA LYS A 490 14.08 11.13 -16.01
C LYS A 490 13.07 11.92 -16.85
N HIS A 491 12.35 11.22 -17.73
CA HIS A 491 11.35 11.82 -18.61
C HIS A 491 9.92 11.81 -18.05
N GLN A 492 9.73 11.28 -16.83
CA GLN A 492 8.43 11.14 -16.17
C GLN A 492 7.36 10.50 -17.09
N VAL A 493 7.76 9.52 -17.89
CA VAL A 493 6.90 8.93 -18.93
C VAL A 493 6.53 7.50 -18.57
N ASN A 494 5.27 7.11 -18.84
CA ASN A 494 4.84 5.72 -18.71
C ASN A 494 5.57 4.85 -19.75
N ARG A 495 5.80 3.58 -19.42
CA ARG A 495 6.51 2.65 -20.30
C ARG A 495 5.87 2.48 -21.67
N LEU A 496 4.54 2.30 -21.75
CA LEU A 496 3.85 2.15 -23.03
C LEU A 496 3.97 3.44 -23.84
N ASP A 497 3.79 4.60 -23.21
CA ASP A 497 3.90 5.89 -23.89
C ASP A 497 5.32 6.10 -24.46
N ALA A 498 6.36 5.70 -23.72
CA ALA A 498 7.74 5.73 -24.22
C ALA A 498 7.95 4.79 -25.42
N VAL A 499 7.38 3.57 -25.37
CA VAL A 499 7.44 2.60 -26.47
C VAL A 499 6.69 3.10 -27.69
N VAL A 500 5.53 3.74 -27.53
CA VAL A 500 4.78 4.37 -28.63
C VAL A 500 5.59 5.52 -29.24
N LEU A 501 6.19 6.37 -28.41
CA LEU A 501 7.03 7.49 -28.89
C LEU A 501 8.28 7.01 -29.66
N SER A 502 8.74 5.78 -29.41
CA SER A 502 9.88 5.17 -30.11
C SER A 502 9.52 4.41 -31.39
N GLU A 503 8.25 4.43 -31.79
CA GLU A 503 7.77 3.72 -32.97
C GLU A 503 8.51 4.17 -34.25
N GLY A 504 8.81 3.18 -35.10
CA GLY A 504 9.56 3.35 -36.34
C GLY A 504 11.09 3.37 -36.17
N MET A 505 11.59 3.61 -34.96
CA MET A 505 13.02 3.66 -34.65
C MET A 505 13.45 2.46 -33.80
N TYR A 506 12.86 2.32 -32.62
CA TYR A 506 13.19 1.27 -31.64
C TYR A 506 12.02 0.35 -31.36
N SER A 507 10.82 0.65 -31.83
CA SER A 507 9.66 -0.20 -31.63
C SER A 507 8.75 -0.26 -32.86
N TYR A 508 7.94 -1.31 -32.91
CA TYR A 508 6.82 -1.46 -33.83
C TYR A 508 5.77 -2.39 -33.19
N SER A 509 4.51 -2.18 -33.53
CA SER A 509 3.41 -2.98 -33.00
C SER A 509 3.20 -4.27 -33.81
N ILE A 510 2.70 -5.30 -33.14
CA ILE A 510 2.34 -6.61 -33.73
C ILE A 510 0.98 -7.06 -33.21
N SER A 511 0.37 -8.03 -33.90
CA SER A 511 -0.94 -8.57 -33.52
C SER A 511 -0.85 -9.66 -32.45
N LYS A 512 -1.97 -9.98 -31.80
CA LYS A 512 -2.10 -11.15 -30.90
C LYS A 512 -1.75 -12.45 -31.62
N GLU A 513 -2.14 -12.57 -32.88
CA GLU A 513 -1.82 -13.73 -33.73
C GLU A 513 -0.31 -13.86 -33.96
N SER A 514 0.39 -12.74 -34.17
CA SER A 514 1.85 -12.72 -34.30
C SER A 514 2.54 -13.20 -33.01
N LEU A 515 2.00 -12.87 -31.84
CA LEU A 515 2.51 -13.37 -30.55
C LEU A 515 2.29 -14.89 -30.40
N ARG A 516 1.14 -15.41 -30.83
CA ARG A 516 0.88 -16.87 -30.82
C ARG A 516 1.86 -17.61 -31.72
N ILE A 517 2.00 -17.16 -32.97
CA ILE A 517 2.93 -17.74 -33.95
C ILE A 517 4.36 -17.74 -33.41
N LEU A 518 4.78 -16.66 -32.75
CA LEU A 518 6.10 -16.59 -32.13
C LEU A 518 6.30 -17.70 -31.09
N LEU A 519 5.37 -17.86 -30.14
CA LEU A 519 5.51 -18.87 -29.08
C LEU A 519 5.43 -20.30 -29.63
N GLU A 520 4.54 -20.55 -30.59
CA GLU A 520 4.42 -21.84 -31.26
C GLU A 520 5.71 -22.21 -32.01
N LYS A 521 6.28 -21.28 -32.78
CA LYS A 521 7.57 -21.48 -33.45
C LYS A 521 8.71 -21.66 -32.46
N ALA A 522 8.76 -20.86 -31.39
CA ALA A 522 9.79 -21.03 -30.36
C ALA A 522 9.73 -22.42 -29.71
N ALA A 523 8.53 -22.95 -29.47
CA ALA A 523 8.32 -24.30 -28.96
C ALA A 523 8.74 -25.37 -29.99
N GLN A 524 8.30 -25.23 -31.25
CA GLN A 524 8.62 -26.14 -32.34
C GLN A 524 10.13 -26.22 -32.62
N ASP A 525 10.81 -25.09 -32.63
CA ASP A 525 12.25 -25.00 -32.90
C ASP A 525 13.11 -25.29 -31.65
N HIS A 526 12.47 -25.56 -30.51
CA HIS A 526 13.11 -25.70 -29.21
C HIS A 526 14.05 -24.53 -28.88
N LEU A 527 13.64 -23.32 -29.29
CA LEU A 527 14.35 -22.08 -29.08
C LEU A 527 14.21 -21.68 -27.60
N PRO A 528 15.31 -21.57 -26.83
CA PRO A 528 15.21 -21.10 -25.46
C PRO A 528 14.86 -19.61 -25.41
N ILE A 529 13.84 -19.28 -24.63
CA ILE A 529 13.33 -17.94 -24.42
C ILE A 529 13.37 -17.58 -22.94
N MET A 530 13.07 -16.32 -22.66
CA MET A 530 12.80 -15.82 -21.32
C MET A 530 11.40 -15.23 -21.28
N VAL A 531 10.65 -15.52 -20.22
CA VAL A 531 9.31 -14.97 -19.98
C VAL A 531 9.32 -14.23 -18.66
N PHE A 532 8.93 -12.96 -18.68
CA PHE A 532 8.89 -12.10 -17.50
C PHE A 532 7.46 -11.68 -17.23
N ALA A 533 6.93 -12.03 -16.07
CA ALA A 533 5.69 -11.45 -15.57
C ALA A 533 5.78 -11.28 -14.06
N GLY A 534 5.11 -10.27 -13.56
CA GLY A 534 5.27 -9.87 -12.18
C GLY A 534 4.25 -8.83 -11.76
N ASN A 535 4.39 -8.45 -10.51
CA ASN A 535 3.70 -7.33 -9.88
C ASN A 535 4.75 -6.44 -9.20
N ARG A 536 4.30 -5.43 -8.45
CA ARG A 536 5.19 -4.47 -7.78
C ARG A 536 6.16 -5.08 -6.76
N GLY A 537 5.85 -6.26 -6.21
CA GLY A 537 6.64 -6.89 -5.16
C GLY A 537 7.47 -8.10 -5.61
N ASN A 538 7.14 -8.69 -6.76
CA ASN A 538 7.85 -9.85 -7.27
C ASN A 538 7.79 -9.91 -8.81
N LEU A 539 8.94 -10.14 -9.44
CA LEU A 539 9.07 -10.37 -10.87
C LEU A 539 9.63 -11.78 -11.10
N GLN A 540 8.80 -12.69 -11.57
CA GLN A 540 9.19 -14.07 -11.83
C GLN A 540 9.62 -14.24 -13.29
N ILE A 541 10.65 -15.05 -13.49
CA ILE A 541 11.33 -15.19 -14.78
C ILE A 541 11.40 -16.67 -15.14
N HIS A 542 10.85 -17.02 -16.28
CA HIS A 542 11.20 -18.26 -16.95
C HIS A 542 12.45 -18.05 -17.78
N GLN A 543 13.38 -19.00 -17.75
CA GLN A 543 14.50 -19.07 -18.67
C GLN A 543 14.67 -20.50 -19.14
N GLY A 544 14.39 -20.75 -20.42
CA GLY A 544 14.44 -22.11 -20.92
C GLY A 544 13.67 -22.31 -22.21
N LYS A 545 13.60 -23.58 -22.60
CA LYS A 545 12.80 -24.01 -23.74
C LYS A 545 11.37 -24.20 -23.27
N ILE A 546 10.45 -23.83 -24.14
CA ILE A 546 9.03 -24.13 -23.97
C ILE A 546 8.63 -25.28 -24.90
N GLN A 547 7.60 -26.06 -24.56
CA GLN A 547 7.20 -27.22 -25.35
C GLN A 547 5.74 -27.18 -25.79
N THR A 548 4.83 -26.89 -24.86
CA THR A 548 3.40 -27.08 -25.10
C THR A 548 2.66 -25.74 -25.06
N VAL A 549 2.45 -25.16 -26.24
CA VAL A 549 1.63 -23.94 -26.40
C VAL A 549 0.19 -24.33 -26.76
N ARG A 550 -0.78 -23.78 -26.03
CA ARG A 550 -2.21 -24.06 -26.21
C ARG A 550 -3.06 -22.82 -26.00
N VAL A 551 -3.96 -22.55 -26.95
CA VAL A 551 -5.05 -21.58 -26.77
C VAL A 551 -6.28 -22.33 -26.26
N MET A 552 -6.86 -21.85 -25.17
CA MET A 552 -8.08 -22.39 -24.55
C MET A 552 -9.00 -21.22 -24.20
N ASP A 553 -10.09 -21.06 -24.94
CA ASP A 553 -10.97 -19.89 -24.87
C ASP A 553 -10.18 -18.58 -25.02
N ASN A 554 -10.16 -17.74 -23.98
CA ASN A 554 -9.43 -16.47 -23.95
C ASN A 554 -8.00 -16.58 -23.39
N TRP A 555 -7.50 -17.81 -23.16
CA TRP A 555 -6.20 -18.04 -22.53
C TRP A 555 -5.17 -18.58 -23.53
N LEU A 556 -4.03 -17.90 -23.63
CA LEU A 556 -2.81 -18.43 -24.25
C LEU A 556 -1.93 -19.05 -23.16
N ASN A 557 -1.66 -20.34 -23.30
CA ASN A 557 -1.01 -21.13 -22.26
C ASN A 557 0.31 -21.73 -22.74
N ILE A 558 1.28 -21.78 -21.83
CA ILE A 558 2.42 -22.71 -21.90
C ILE A 558 2.19 -23.73 -20.79
N LEU A 559 2.20 -25.03 -21.11
CA LEU A 559 1.83 -26.12 -20.20
C LEU A 559 2.94 -27.17 -20.10
N ASP A 560 4.09 -26.76 -19.59
CA ASP A 560 5.26 -27.63 -19.48
C ASP A 560 5.36 -28.25 -18.07
N PRO A 561 6.08 -29.37 -17.89
CA PRO A 561 6.09 -30.11 -16.62
C PRO A 561 6.48 -29.28 -15.38
N ASP A 562 7.46 -28.38 -15.54
CA ASP A 562 7.99 -27.52 -14.48
C ASP A 562 7.73 -26.03 -14.71
N PHE A 563 7.05 -25.65 -15.79
CA PHE A 563 6.70 -24.26 -16.08
C PHE A 563 5.32 -24.14 -16.72
N ASN A 564 4.45 -23.35 -16.12
CA ASN A 564 3.20 -22.93 -16.75
C ASN A 564 3.14 -21.42 -16.88
N MET A 565 2.59 -20.96 -18.00
CA MET A 565 2.14 -19.59 -18.19
C MET A 565 0.66 -19.60 -18.59
N HIS A 566 -0.11 -18.69 -18.02
CA HIS A 566 -1.51 -18.46 -18.39
C HIS A 566 -1.71 -16.96 -18.69
N LEU A 567 -1.88 -16.60 -19.96
CA LEU A 567 -2.07 -15.22 -20.42
C LEU A 567 -3.51 -15.00 -20.90
N ARG A 568 -4.21 -14.02 -20.31
CA ARG A 568 -5.53 -13.54 -20.73
C ARG A 568 -5.42 -12.69 -21.99
N GLU A 569 -5.65 -13.29 -23.15
CA GLU A 569 -5.57 -12.56 -24.42
C GLU A 569 -6.68 -11.51 -24.58
N ASP A 570 -7.82 -11.69 -23.92
CA ASP A 570 -8.92 -10.72 -23.87
C ASP A 570 -8.55 -9.44 -23.08
N HIS A 571 -7.53 -9.49 -22.22
CA HIS A 571 -7.02 -8.32 -21.51
C HIS A 571 -5.91 -7.58 -22.27
N VAL A 572 -5.36 -8.18 -23.32
CA VAL A 572 -4.28 -7.59 -24.12
C VAL A 572 -4.83 -6.50 -25.03
N GLU A 573 -4.31 -5.28 -24.89
CA GLU A 573 -4.66 -4.14 -25.75
C GLU A 573 -3.59 -3.92 -26.81
N ASN A 574 -2.31 -3.89 -26.40
CA ASN A 574 -1.19 -3.57 -27.28
C ASN A 574 -0.06 -4.58 -27.13
N ILE A 575 0.59 -4.93 -28.26
CA ILE A 575 1.80 -5.76 -28.27
C ILE A 575 2.85 -5.05 -29.10
N TRP A 576 4.03 -4.88 -28.51
CA TRP A 576 5.12 -4.13 -29.12
C TRP A 576 6.38 -4.96 -29.16
N VAL A 577 7.03 -4.99 -30.31
CA VAL A 577 8.45 -5.35 -30.39
C VAL A 577 9.24 -4.11 -29.99
N VAL A 578 10.19 -4.26 -29.07
CA VAL A 578 10.98 -3.17 -28.49
C VAL A 578 12.46 -3.54 -28.52
N LYS A 579 13.25 -2.70 -29.17
CA LYS A 579 14.71 -2.82 -29.33
C LYS A 579 15.42 -1.88 -28.38
N LYS A 580 16.28 -2.41 -27.53
CA LYS A 580 17.05 -1.65 -26.54
C LYS A 580 18.54 -1.81 -26.83
N PRO A 581 19.27 -0.73 -27.13
CA PRO A 581 20.72 -0.77 -27.22
C PRO A 581 21.35 -1.15 -25.88
N THR A 582 22.39 -1.98 -25.92
CA THR A 582 23.26 -2.30 -24.80
C THR A 582 24.72 -2.35 -25.26
N THR A 583 25.66 -2.48 -24.33
CA THR A 583 27.08 -2.74 -24.64
C THR A 583 27.29 -4.03 -25.43
N ASP A 584 26.38 -4.99 -25.29
CA ASP A 584 26.44 -6.29 -25.94
C ASP A 584 25.70 -6.30 -27.30
N GLY A 585 25.17 -5.15 -27.73
CA GLY A 585 24.38 -5.01 -28.96
C GLY A 585 22.90 -4.75 -28.68
N ILE A 586 22.06 -4.94 -29.69
CA ILE A 586 20.61 -4.71 -29.54
C ILE A 586 19.98 -5.92 -28.83
N VAL A 587 19.18 -5.65 -27.80
CA VAL A 587 18.29 -6.62 -27.17
C VAL A 587 16.86 -6.36 -27.65
N THR A 588 16.27 -7.35 -28.28
CA THR A 588 14.92 -7.34 -28.85
C THR A 588 13.99 -8.06 -27.88
N GLY A 589 12.98 -7.35 -27.37
CA GLY A 589 11.94 -7.91 -26.53
C GLY A 589 10.55 -7.72 -27.13
N ILE A 590 9.61 -8.57 -26.73
CA ILE A 590 8.18 -8.35 -26.96
C ILE A 590 7.56 -7.93 -25.64
N GLU A 591 6.83 -6.83 -25.64
CA GLU A 591 6.16 -6.26 -24.48
C GLU A 591 4.66 -6.21 -24.72
N VAL A 592 3.90 -6.83 -23.81
CA VAL A 592 2.44 -6.95 -23.88
C VAL A 592 1.81 -6.04 -22.83
N PHE A 593 0.85 -5.22 -23.23
CA PHE A 593 0.21 -4.22 -22.37
C PHE A 593 -1.31 -4.34 -22.35
N ASP A 594 -1.91 -3.99 -21.21
CA ASP A 594 -3.36 -3.89 -21.03
C ASP A 594 -3.91 -2.51 -21.45
N LYS A 595 -5.25 -2.38 -21.39
CA LYS A 595 -5.99 -1.13 -21.69
C LYS A 595 -5.67 0.05 -20.75
N HIS A 596 -5.07 -0.22 -19.59
CA HIS A 596 -4.67 0.76 -18.58
C HIS A 596 -3.17 1.12 -18.68
N LYS A 597 -2.49 0.71 -19.77
CA LYS A 597 -1.04 0.88 -19.98
C LYS A 597 -0.18 0.10 -18.98
N GLY A 598 -0.75 -0.87 -18.27
CA GLY A 598 -0.05 -1.81 -17.40
C GLY A 598 0.69 -2.86 -18.24
N MET A 599 1.89 -3.24 -17.81
CA MET A 599 2.64 -4.32 -18.45
C MET A 599 2.10 -5.67 -17.97
N ILE A 600 1.74 -6.53 -18.92
CA ILE A 600 1.22 -7.88 -18.64
C ILE A 600 2.37 -8.90 -18.60
N VAL A 601 3.16 -8.98 -19.68
CA VAL A 601 4.23 -9.98 -19.83
C VAL A 601 5.25 -9.50 -20.84
N GLN A 602 6.50 -9.95 -20.70
CA GLN A 602 7.56 -9.71 -21.67
C GLN A 602 8.24 -11.01 -22.11
N PHE A 603 8.66 -11.04 -23.37
CA PHE A 603 9.39 -12.17 -23.96
C PHE A 603 10.72 -11.71 -24.54
N PHE A 604 11.76 -12.51 -24.33
CA PHE A 604 13.09 -12.30 -24.89
C PHE A 604 13.69 -13.63 -25.35
N GLY A 605 14.68 -13.60 -26.24
CA GLY A 605 15.55 -14.75 -26.46
C GLY A 605 16.44 -14.97 -25.24
N LEU A 606 16.70 -16.24 -24.87
CA LEU A 606 17.59 -16.54 -23.75
C LEU A 606 18.97 -15.92 -23.98
N ARG A 607 19.44 -15.12 -23.02
CA ARG A 607 20.77 -14.52 -23.03
C ARG A 607 21.42 -14.57 -21.65
N LYS A 608 22.74 -14.59 -21.62
CA LYS A 608 23.54 -14.40 -20.39
C LYS A 608 24.22 -13.03 -20.43
N PRO A 609 24.56 -12.41 -19.28
CA PRO A 609 25.31 -11.16 -19.25
C PRO A 609 26.61 -11.25 -20.07
N GLY A 610 26.90 -10.22 -20.87
CA GLY A 610 28.08 -10.18 -21.74
C GLY A 610 27.95 -10.97 -23.04
N ILE A 611 26.76 -11.51 -23.35
CA ILE A 611 26.49 -12.26 -24.59
C ILE A 611 25.37 -11.57 -25.35
N GLN A 612 25.53 -11.44 -26.67
CA GLN A 612 24.50 -10.94 -27.57
C GLN A 612 23.23 -11.80 -27.51
N GLU A 613 22.10 -11.23 -27.91
CA GLU A 613 20.87 -12.01 -28.07
C GLU A 613 21.05 -13.12 -29.13
N LEU A 614 20.26 -14.20 -29.00
CA LEU A 614 20.28 -15.30 -29.97
C LEU A 614 19.85 -14.80 -31.35
N ASP A 615 20.67 -15.04 -32.36
CA ASP A 615 20.33 -14.69 -33.76
C ASP A 615 19.00 -15.34 -34.18
N LYS A 616 18.77 -16.60 -33.80
CA LYS A 616 17.49 -17.29 -34.04
C LYS A 616 16.28 -16.57 -33.45
N TRP A 617 16.42 -15.95 -32.27
CA TRP A 617 15.36 -15.15 -31.68
C TRP A 617 15.13 -13.87 -32.48
N ARG A 618 16.21 -13.17 -32.85
CA ARG A 618 16.15 -11.96 -33.66
C ARG A 618 15.49 -12.22 -35.00
N ASP A 619 15.86 -13.31 -35.68
CA ASP A 619 15.31 -13.71 -36.97
C ASP A 619 13.82 -14.06 -36.86
N LEU A 620 13.44 -14.80 -35.82
CA LEU A 620 12.05 -15.16 -35.56
C LEU A 620 11.18 -13.91 -35.33
N VAL A 621 11.65 -12.95 -34.53
CA VAL A 621 10.93 -11.69 -34.26
C VAL A 621 10.88 -10.79 -35.51
N ALA A 622 11.94 -10.76 -36.32
CA ALA A 622 12.00 -9.95 -37.54
C ALA A 622 11.02 -10.41 -38.63
N GLN A 623 10.64 -11.69 -38.62
CA GLN A 623 9.67 -12.28 -39.55
C GLN A 623 8.20 -12.01 -39.16
N LEU A 624 7.94 -11.44 -37.98
CA LEU A 624 6.57 -11.17 -37.54
C LEU A 624 5.96 -10.02 -38.37
N PRO A 625 4.69 -10.16 -38.82
CA PRO A 625 3.96 -9.06 -39.46
C PRO A 625 3.86 -7.85 -38.52
N LYS A 626 4.19 -6.68 -39.06
CA LYS A 626 4.03 -5.39 -38.38
C LYS A 626 2.60 -4.88 -38.64
N LEU A 627 2.00 -4.25 -37.63
CA LEU A 627 0.70 -3.57 -37.79
C LEU A 627 0.85 -2.17 -38.41
#